data_AF-A0A1E4H1M4-F1
#
_entry.id   AF-A0A1E4H1M4-F1
#
_cell.length_a   1.000
_cell.length_b   1.000
_cell.length_c   1.000
_cell.angle_alpha   90.00
_cell.angle_beta   90.00
_cell.angle_gamma   90.00
#
_symmetry.space_group_name_H-M   'P 1'
#
loop_
_entity.id
_entity.type
_entity.pdbx_description
1 polymer ?
#
loop_
_entity_poly.entity_id
_entity_poly.type
_entity_poly.pdbx_seq_one_letter_code
_entity_poly.pdbx_strand_id
1 'polypeptide(L)'
;MTDITDTKLAFAGPEWIAAAEAILEDLAATHGEAGQRFSLCERFTDAPVEISPSGLAAWWFRLDGQTVEVGAGEIGDADATVTADYVATLPVARLVYTPEVIAERRAKRERGELPSQQGDWSRAPRWLTELHNRLAVITA
;
A
#
# COMPACT_ATOMS: atom_id res chain seq x y z
N MET A 1 18.50 1.05 -25.32
CA MET A 1 17.06 1.34 -25.25
C MET A 1 16.41 0.07 -24.77
N THR A 2 16.31 -0.09 -23.45
CA THR A 2 15.79 -1.32 -22.85
C THR A 2 14.27 -1.23 -22.93
N ASP A 3 13.65 -2.22 -23.57
CA ASP A 3 12.19 -2.40 -23.56
C ASP A 3 11.69 -2.28 -22.11
N ILE A 4 10.80 -1.32 -21.86
CA ILE A 4 10.03 -1.29 -20.62
C ILE A 4 9.03 -2.42 -20.77
N THR A 5 9.38 -3.62 -20.31
CA THR A 5 8.46 -4.73 -20.25
C THR A 5 7.29 -4.35 -19.34
N ASP A 6 6.09 -4.40 -19.91
CA ASP A 6 4.75 -4.22 -19.34
C ASP A 6 4.42 -5.32 -18.30
N THR A 7 5.40 -5.68 -17.46
CA THR A 7 5.30 -6.79 -16.53
C THR A 7 4.62 -6.33 -15.27
N LYS A 8 3.39 -6.80 -15.09
CA LYS A 8 2.67 -6.65 -13.83
C LYS A 8 3.27 -7.60 -12.78
N LEU A 9 3.36 -7.12 -11.54
CA LEU A 9 3.91 -7.81 -10.39
C LEU A 9 2.78 -8.37 -9.52
N ALA A 10 2.97 -9.57 -8.99
CA ALA A 10 2.00 -10.21 -8.12
C ALA A 10 1.80 -9.39 -6.83
N PHE A 11 0.55 -9.03 -6.53
CA PHE A 11 0.21 -8.16 -5.40
C PHE A 11 0.75 -8.69 -4.07
N ALA A 12 1.41 -7.83 -3.29
CA ALA A 12 2.08 -8.17 -2.04
C ALA A 12 3.09 -9.34 -2.13
N GLY A 13 3.55 -9.71 -3.33
CA GLY A 13 4.65 -10.65 -3.54
C GLY A 13 6.02 -9.99 -3.40
N PRO A 14 7.13 -10.76 -3.38
CA PRO A 14 8.47 -10.23 -3.12
C PRO A 14 8.90 -9.12 -4.10
N GLU A 15 8.66 -9.30 -5.40
CA GLU A 15 9.01 -8.30 -6.43
C GLU A 15 8.15 -7.03 -6.30
N TRP A 16 6.88 -7.19 -5.95
CA TRP A 16 5.97 -6.06 -5.72
C TRP A 16 6.37 -5.26 -4.48
N ILE A 17 6.79 -5.93 -3.39
CA ILE A 17 7.27 -5.27 -2.17
C ILE A 17 8.58 -4.52 -2.44
N ALA A 18 9.50 -5.10 -3.22
CA ALA A 18 10.72 -4.41 -3.63
C ALA A 18 10.41 -3.16 -4.48
N ALA A 19 9.40 -3.22 -5.36
CA ALA A 19 8.94 -2.05 -6.11
C ALA A 19 8.29 -1.00 -5.18
N ALA A 20 7.52 -1.43 -4.18
CA ALA A 20 6.95 -0.54 -3.18
C ALA A 20 8.03 0.20 -2.38
N GLU A 21 9.11 -0.48 -1.99
CA GLU A 21 10.27 0.12 -1.34
C GLU A 21 10.90 1.22 -2.21
N ALA A 22 11.26 0.91 -3.45
CA ALA A 22 11.85 1.90 -4.36
C ALA A 22 10.94 3.13 -4.60
N ILE A 23 9.63 2.91 -4.71
CA ILE A 23 8.66 4.01 -4.88
C ILE A 23 8.54 4.83 -3.58
N LEU A 24 8.50 4.18 -2.42
CA LEU A 24 8.45 4.84 -1.11
C LEU A 24 9.70 5.69 -0.86
N GLU A 25 10.88 5.16 -1.20
CA GLU A 25 12.15 5.89 -1.09
C GLU A 25 12.16 7.15 -1.95
N ASP A 26 11.74 7.05 -3.21
CA ASP A 26 11.62 8.20 -4.12
C ASP A 26 10.63 9.26 -3.60
N LEU A 27 9.46 8.82 -3.14
CA LEU A 27 8.43 9.71 -2.59
C LEU A 27 8.86 10.37 -1.29
N ALA A 28 9.51 9.63 -0.38
CA ALA A 28 10.01 10.16 0.87
C ALA A 28 11.17 11.14 0.64
N ALA A 29 12.08 10.87 -0.30
CA ALA A 29 13.13 11.80 -0.67
C ALA A 29 12.57 13.11 -1.27
N THR A 30 11.47 13.02 -2.03
CA THR A 30 10.88 14.19 -2.71
C THR A 30 9.93 14.99 -1.82
N HIS A 31 9.15 14.32 -0.97
CA HIS A 31 8.02 14.90 -0.25
C HIS A 31 8.07 14.69 1.28
N GLY A 32 9.08 13.99 1.79
CA GLY A 32 9.24 13.73 3.21
C GLY A 32 9.52 15.00 4.00
N GLU A 33 8.76 15.23 5.05
CA GLU A 33 8.91 16.41 5.93
C GLU A 33 9.63 16.03 7.23
N ALA A 34 10.65 16.80 7.62
CA ALA A 34 11.37 16.53 8.87
C ALA A 34 10.42 16.48 10.07
N GLY A 35 10.49 15.39 10.85
CA GLY A 35 9.60 15.15 12.00
C GLY A 35 8.27 14.47 11.66
N GLN A 36 7.92 14.31 10.39
CA GLN A 36 6.79 13.47 10.00
C GLN A 36 7.15 12.00 10.20
N ARG A 37 6.34 11.28 10.97
CA ARG A 37 6.47 9.82 11.12
C ARG A 37 5.11 9.17 10.91
N PHE A 38 5.10 8.03 10.24
CA PHE A 38 3.91 7.23 10.01
C PHE A 38 4.31 5.80 9.67
N SER A 39 3.50 4.82 10.05
CA SER A 39 3.71 3.42 9.70
C SER A 39 2.41 2.72 9.34
N LEU A 40 2.49 1.84 8.36
CA LEU A 40 1.37 1.06 7.85
C LEU A 40 1.75 -0.42 7.84
N CYS A 41 0.83 -1.28 8.25
CA CYS A 41 0.89 -2.72 8.01
C CYS A 41 -0.36 -3.15 7.25
N GLU A 42 -0.22 -3.78 6.09
CA GLU A 42 -1.35 -4.33 5.35
C GLU A 42 -1.31 -5.86 5.37
N ARG A 43 -2.48 -6.47 5.59
CA ARG A 43 -2.68 -7.91 5.79
C ARG A 43 -3.76 -8.39 4.83
N PHE A 44 -3.44 -9.40 4.04
CA PHE A 44 -4.33 -9.95 3.03
C PHE A 44 -4.55 -11.45 3.26
N THR A 45 -5.76 -11.81 3.69
CA THR A 45 -6.14 -13.21 3.98
C THR A 45 -6.42 -13.98 2.70
N ASP A 46 -6.39 -15.30 2.78
CA ASP A 46 -6.72 -16.19 1.67
C ASP A 46 -5.83 -15.94 0.42
N ALA A 47 -4.58 -15.54 0.66
CA ALA A 47 -3.59 -15.34 -0.38
C ALA A 47 -3.21 -16.68 -1.05
N PRO A 48 -2.97 -16.69 -2.37
CA PRO A 48 -2.47 -17.87 -3.07
C PRO A 48 -1.17 -18.39 -2.46
N VAL A 49 -0.95 -19.71 -2.49
CA VAL A 49 0.22 -20.38 -1.89
C VAL A 49 1.54 -19.90 -2.49
N GLU A 50 1.52 -19.47 -3.75
CA GLU A 50 2.65 -18.90 -4.47
C GLU A 50 3.06 -17.52 -3.93
N ILE A 51 2.14 -16.80 -3.27
CA ILE A 51 2.38 -15.50 -2.64
C ILE A 51 2.73 -15.68 -1.17
N SER A 52 1.95 -16.51 -0.46
CA SER A 52 2.19 -16.81 0.95
C SER A 52 1.83 -18.26 1.27
N PRO A 53 2.79 -19.10 1.68
CA PRO A 53 2.52 -20.47 2.07
C PRO A 53 1.53 -20.62 3.24
N SER A 54 1.36 -19.59 4.07
CA SER A 54 0.41 -19.58 5.19
C SER A 54 -1.00 -19.10 4.80
N GLY A 55 -1.19 -18.64 3.55
CA GLY A 55 -2.43 -17.99 3.11
C GLY A 55 -2.59 -16.55 3.59
N LEU A 56 -1.55 -15.97 4.21
CA LEU A 56 -1.56 -14.59 4.69
C LEU A 56 -0.42 -13.81 4.05
N ALA A 57 -0.73 -12.99 3.06
CA ALA A 57 0.24 -12.06 2.46
C ALA A 57 0.21 -10.75 3.25
N ALA A 58 1.37 -10.26 3.65
CA ALA A 58 1.46 -9.03 4.42
C ALA A 58 2.75 -8.27 4.10
N TRP A 59 2.67 -6.96 4.27
CA TRP A 59 3.81 -6.07 4.15
C TRP A 59 3.60 -4.85 5.04
N TRP A 60 4.69 -4.13 5.29
CA TRP A 60 4.66 -2.93 6.10
C TRP A 60 5.68 -1.91 5.61
N PHE A 61 5.46 -0.65 5.97
CA PHE A 61 6.49 0.37 5.89
C PHE A 61 6.48 1.29 7.12
N ARG A 62 7.63 1.90 7.41
CA ARG A 62 7.80 2.98 8.39
C ARG A 62 8.45 4.16 7.72
N LEU A 63 7.84 5.33 7.88
CA LEU A 63 8.33 6.61 7.44
C LEU A 63 8.90 7.38 8.64
N ASP A 64 10.09 7.93 8.47
CA ASP A 64 10.68 8.94 9.36
C ASP A 64 11.30 10.05 8.50
N GLY A 65 10.53 11.13 8.31
CA GLY A 65 10.88 12.25 7.45
C GLY A 65 11.11 11.83 6.00
N GLN A 66 12.37 11.81 5.58
CA GLN A 66 12.79 11.50 4.21
C GLN A 66 13.30 10.06 4.06
N THR A 67 13.26 9.26 5.13
CA THR A 67 13.71 7.86 5.12
C THR A 67 12.54 6.93 5.32
N VAL A 68 12.59 5.78 4.65
CA VAL A 68 11.61 4.71 4.78
C VAL A 68 12.29 3.39 5.07
N GLU A 69 11.63 2.55 5.84
CA GLU A 69 11.95 1.13 6.00
C GLU A 69 10.74 0.34 5.51
N VAL A 70 10.98 -0.73 4.74
CA VAL A 70 9.93 -1.58 4.18
C VAL A 70 10.23 -3.04 4.50
N GLY A 71 9.19 -3.84 4.71
CA GLY A 71 9.37 -5.27 4.94
C GLY A 71 8.15 -6.10 4.55
N ALA A 72 8.42 -7.37 4.27
CA ALA A 72 7.39 -8.39 4.16
C ALA A 72 6.96 -8.89 5.54
N GLY A 73 5.76 -9.46 5.62
CA GLY A 73 5.17 -9.96 6.85
C GLY A 73 4.43 -8.88 7.64
N GLU A 74 4.19 -9.16 8.92
CA GLU A 74 3.35 -8.35 9.79
C GLU A 74 4.18 -7.70 10.90
N ILE A 75 3.80 -6.48 11.28
CA ILE A 75 4.27 -5.81 12.49
C ILE A 75 3.08 -5.47 13.38
N GLY A 76 3.27 -5.56 14.70
CA GLY A 76 2.19 -5.38 15.68
C GLY A 76 1.99 -3.93 16.16
N ASP A 77 2.91 -3.04 15.81
CA ASP A 77 3.03 -1.68 16.33
C ASP A 77 2.94 -0.61 15.23
N ALA A 78 2.32 -0.93 14.09
CA ALA A 78 2.05 0.07 13.05
C ALA A 78 1.02 1.10 13.54
N ASP A 79 1.19 2.36 13.13
CA ASP A 79 0.22 3.43 13.41
C ASP A 79 -1.14 3.09 12.79
N ALA A 80 -1.14 2.51 11.58
CA ALA A 80 -2.32 2.11 10.84
C ALA A 80 -2.24 0.65 10.34
N THR A 81 -3.40 0.01 10.21
CA THR A 81 -3.50 -1.36 9.66
C THR A 81 -4.69 -1.51 8.72
N VAL A 82 -4.46 -2.20 7.61
CA VAL A 82 -5.49 -2.64 6.66
C VAL A 82 -5.55 -4.16 6.68
N THR A 83 -6.76 -4.71 6.81
CA THR A 83 -7.00 -6.15 6.66
C THR A 83 -8.09 -6.36 5.62
N ALA A 84 -7.81 -7.19 4.62
CA ALA A 84 -8.77 -7.54 3.57
C ALA A 84 -8.55 -8.97 3.05
N ASP A 85 -9.52 -9.51 2.33
CA ASP A 85 -9.33 -10.71 1.52
C ASP A 85 -8.44 -10.37 0.30
N TYR A 86 -7.49 -11.26 -0.01
CA TYR A 86 -6.50 -11.06 -1.05
C TYR A 86 -7.14 -10.87 -2.43
N VAL A 87 -8.13 -11.68 -2.80
CA VAL A 87 -8.75 -11.60 -4.13
C VAL A 87 -9.70 -10.41 -4.20
N ALA A 88 -10.47 -10.17 -3.13
CA ALA A 88 -11.44 -9.08 -3.05
C ALA A 88 -10.79 -7.69 -3.05
N THR A 89 -9.54 -7.57 -2.58
CA THR A 89 -8.82 -6.29 -2.59
C THR A 89 -8.19 -5.95 -3.96
N LEU A 90 -7.92 -6.94 -4.82
CA LEU A 90 -7.24 -6.72 -6.12
C LEU A 90 -7.88 -5.63 -7.00
N PRO A 91 -9.23 -5.53 -7.13
CA PRO A 91 -9.84 -4.42 -7.87
C PRO A 91 -9.49 -3.04 -7.31
N VAL A 92 -9.31 -2.93 -5.99
CA VAL A 92 -8.90 -1.69 -5.31
C VAL A 92 -7.39 -1.46 -5.47
N ALA A 93 -6.59 -2.51 -5.31
CA ALA A 93 -5.13 -2.45 -5.47
C ALA A 93 -4.73 -2.00 -6.88
N ARG A 94 -5.50 -2.37 -7.91
CA ARG A 94 -5.28 -1.98 -9.33
C ARG A 94 -5.95 -0.65 -9.71
N LEU A 95 -6.75 -0.05 -8.83
CA LEU A 95 -7.49 1.18 -9.13
C LEU A 95 -6.62 2.41 -8.90
N VAL A 96 -6.37 3.18 -9.96
CA VAL A 96 -5.76 4.51 -9.86
C VAL A 96 -6.78 5.49 -9.26
N TYR A 97 -6.39 6.14 -8.18
CA TYR A 97 -7.18 7.13 -7.47
C TYR A 97 -7.03 8.51 -8.11
N THR A 98 -7.98 8.84 -9.00
CA THR A 98 -8.20 10.21 -9.47
C THR A 98 -8.92 11.05 -8.39
N PRO A 99 -8.94 12.39 -8.48
CA PRO A 99 -9.70 13.24 -7.56
C PRO A 99 -11.17 12.81 -7.40
N GLU A 100 -11.82 12.40 -8.49
CA GLU A 100 -13.20 11.91 -8.51
C GLU A 100 -13.32 10.58 -7.73
N VAL A 101 -12.42 9.63 -7.97
CA VAL A 101 -12.38 8.34 -7.25
C VAL A 101 -12.15 8.57 -5.75
N ILE A 102 -11.26 9.50 -5.38
CA ILE A 102 -11.01 9.85 -3.98
C ILE A 102 -12.26 10.42 -3.32
N ALA A 103 -12.95 11.34 -4.00
CA ALA A 103 -14.20 11.91 -3.52
C ALA A 103 -15.30 10.85 -3.35
N GLU A 104 -15.45 9.95 -4.33
CA GLU A 104 -16.42 8.86 -4.26
C GLU A 104 -16.10 7.89 -3.11
N ARG A 105 -14.83 7.48 -2.96
CA ARG A 105 -14.41 6.59 -1.87
C ARG A 105 -14.58 7.22 -0.50
N ARG A 106 -14.32 8.53 -0.36
CA ARG A 106 -14.61 9.28 0.87
C ARG A 106 -16.10 9.19 1.21
N ALA A 107 -16.97 9.48 0.25
CA ALA A 107 -18.41 9.42 0.45
C ALA A 107 -18.88 7.99 0.81
N LYS A 108 -18.34 6.95 0.16
CA LYS A 108 -18.61 5.54 0.50
C LYS A 108 -18.16 5.21 1.93
N ARG A 109 -17.00 5.71 2.37
CA ARG A 109 -16.49 5.53 3.74
C ARG A 109 -17.41 6.19 4.77
N GLU A 110 -17.89 7.39 4.50
CA GLU A 110 -18.84 8.11 5.37
C GLU A 110 -20.18 7.38 5.49
N ARG A 111 -20.59 6.64 4.46
CA ARG A 111 -21.78 5.77 4.48
C ARG A 111 -21.54 4.37 5.06
N GLY A 112 -20.30 4.04 5.45
CA GLY A 112 -19.95 2.71 5.97
C GLY A 112 -19.92 1.59 4.92
N GLU A 113 -19.79 1.93 3.64
CA GLU A 113 -19.79 0.98 2.51
C GLU A 113 -18.40 0.41 2.18
N LEU A 114 -17.35 0.91 2.85
CA LEU A 114 -15.98 0.41 2.70
C LEU A 114 -15.54 -0.32 3.97
N PRO A 115 -14.67 -1.34 3.85
CA PRO A 115 -14.06 -1.97 5.02
C PRO A 115 -13.44 -0.94 5.96
N SER A 116 -13.60 -1.20 7.26
CA SER A 116 -12.96 -0.40 8.30
C SER A 116 -11.44 -0.58 8.20
N GLN A 117 -10.74 0.55 8.28
CA GLN A 117 -9.29 0.55 8.49
C GLN A 117 -9.06 0.80 9.97
N GLN A 118 -7.99 0.23 10.52
CA GLN A 118 -7.66 0.33 11.93
C GLN A 118 -6.49 1.31 12.14
N GLY A 119 -6.38 1.85 13.35
CA GLY A 119 -5.28 2.73 13.75
C GLY A 119 -5.45 4.21 13.41
N ASP A 120 -4.37 4.98 13.57
CA ASP A 120 -4.31 6.42 13.39
C ASP A 120 -3.85 6.82 11.99
N TRP A 121 -4.81 7.18 11.15
CA TRP A 121 -4.57 7.70 9.80
C TRP A 121 -4.35 9.21 9.75
N SER A 122 -4.49 9.93 10.87
CA SER A 122 -4.39 11.41 10.89
C SER A 122 -2.99 11.91 10.52
N ARG A 123 -1.99 11.04 10.67
CA ARG A 123 -0.57 11.30 10.39
C ARG A 123 -0.10 10.78 9.04
N ALA A 124 -0.99 10.11 8.29
CA ALA A 124 -0.65 9.56 6.98
C ALA A 124 -0.20 10.68 6.02
N PRO A 125 0.92 10.52 5.31
CA PRO A 125 1.39 11.52 4.37
C PRO A 125 0.40 11.67 3.20
N ARG A 126 0.21 12.91 2.73
CA ARG A 126 -0.72 13.19 1.61
C ARG A 126 -0.31 12.47 0.32
N TRP A 127 0.99 12.26 0.13
CA TRP A 127 1.55 11.55 -1.02
C TRP A 127 1.36 10.02 -0.95
N LEU A 128 0.72 9.48 0.11
CA LEU A 128 0.34 8.06 0.15
C LEU A 128 -0.62 7.66 -0.99
N THR A 129 -1.42 8.62 -1.48
CA THR A 129 -2.25 8.41 -2.69
C THR A 129 -1.39 8.21 -3.93
N GLU A 130 -0.27 8.92 -4.04
CA GLU A 130 0.66 8.76 -5.16
C GLU A 130 1.38 7.41 -5.08
N LEU A 131 1.78 6.96 -3.88
CA LEU A 131 2.28 5.60 -3.67
C LEU A 131 1.28 4.57 -4.18
N HIS A 132 0.02 4.66 -3.74
CA HIS A 132 -1.05 3.76 -4.17
C HIS A 132 -1.19 3.75 -5.70
N ASN A 133 -1.20 4.92 -6.33
CA ASN A 133 -1.37 5.03 -7.78
C ASN A 133 -0.21 4.40 -8.57
N ARG A 134 1.04 4.59 -8.13
CA ARG A 134 2.22 3.98 -8.75
C ARG A 134 2.23 2.46 -8.59
N LEU A 135 1.79 1.96 -7.44
CA LEU A 135 1.62 0.52 -7.22
C LEU A 135 0.47 -0.06 -8.04
N ALA A 136 -0.62 0.68 -8.19
CA ALA A 136 -1.78 0.24 -8.96
C ALA A 136 -1.44 -0.04 -10.43
N VAL A 137 -0.58 0.78 -11.04
CA VAL A 137 -0.18 0.58 -12.44
C VAL A 137 0.79 -0.60 -12.65
N ILE A 138 1.43 -1.12 -11.60
CA ILE A 138 2.31 -2.30 -11.70
C ILE A 138 1.69 -3.57 -11.14
N THR A 139 0.51 -3.50 -10.50
CA THR A 139 -0.12 -4.67 -9.87
C THR A 139 -0.80 -5.58 -10.90
N ALA A 140 -0.49 -6.88 -10.86
CA ALA A 140 -1.08 -7.93 -11.70
C ALA A 140 -2.50 -8.25 -11.32
#